data_AF-A0A936T9W8-F1
#
_entry.id   AF-A0A936T9W8-F1
#
_cell.length_a   1.000
_cell.length_b   1.000
_cell.length_c   1.000
_cell.angle_alpha   90.00
_cell.angle_beta   90.00
_cell.angle_gamma   90.00
#
_symmetry.space_group_name_H-M   'P 1'
#
loop_
_entity.id
_entity.type
_entity.pdbx_description
1 polymer ?
#
loop_
_entity_poly.entity_id
_entity_poly.type
_entity_poly.pdbx_seq_one_letter_code
_entity_poly.pdbx_strand_id
1 'polypeptide(L)'
;MKRALLPLVACAVLSACGTHKFVASTHPNGKPEVVIYMKGKGEEAEKVMEKVYYPNGQLEYTGHFLNGVEHGQWTYFYESGTKKYLESWENGLEHGVHYDYSPDGQIYRELHYEQGKLVKEVDRSKR
;
A
#
# COMPACT_ATOMS: atom_id res chain seq x y z
N MET A 1 32.04 -53.69 -2.91
CA MET A 1 31.20 -53.33 -4.08
C MET A 1 30.00 -52.53 -3.60
N LYS A 2 29.80 -51.37 -4.20
CA LYS A 2 28.94 -50.26 -3.76
C LYS A 2 27.46 -50.63 -3.84
N ARG A 3 26.66 -50.30 -2.80
CA ARG A 3 25.23 -49.99 -2.96
C ARG A 3 24.98 -48.69 -2.20
N ALA A 4 24.85 -47.64 -3.00
CA ALA A 4 24.65 -46.27 -2.55
C ALA A 4 23.28 -46.12 -1.89
N LEU A 5 23.25 -45.40 -0.77
CA LEU A 5 22.05 -44.77 -0.24
C LEU A 5 21.56 -43.75 -1.27
N LEU A 6 20.37 -43.98 -1.83
CA LEU A 6 19.61 -42.94 -2.53
C LEU A 6 19.03 -41.99 -1.48
N PRO A 7 19.40 -40.70 -1.44
CA PRO A 7 18.61 -39.75 -0.68
C PRO A 7 17.30 -39.58 -1.44
N LEU A 8 16.18 -39.94 -0.80
CA LEU A 8 14.87 -39.59 -1.32
C LEU A 8 14.81 -38.06 -1.35
N VAL A 9 14.70 -37.54 -2.56
CA VAL A 9 14.65 -36.12 -2.90
C VAL A 9 13.65 -35.42 -1.99
N ALA A 10 14.14 -34.63 -1.03
CA ALA A 10 13.36 -33.54 -0.48
C ALA A 10 13.13 -32.58 -1.64
N CYS A 11 11.98 -32.70 -2.29
CA CYS A 11 11.52 -31.73 -3.27
C CYS A 11 11.31 -30.43 -2.50
N ALA A 12 12.37 -29.61 -2.43
CA ALA A 12 12.30 -28.26 -1.93
C ALA A 12 11.38 -27.51 -2.89
N VAL A 13 10.08 -27.51 -2.59
CA VAL A 13 9.15 -26.55 -3.16
C VAL A 13 9.52 -25.22 -2.51
N LEU A 14 10.61 -24.62 -2.99
CA LEU A 14 10.84 -23.19 -2.81
C LEU A 14 9.74 -22.51 -3.61
N SER A 15 8.55 -22.44 -3.01
CA SER A 15 7.47 -21.62 -3.51
C SER A 15 8.02 -20.20 -3.50
N ALA A 16 8.49 -19.75 -4.65
CA ALA A 16 8.81 -18.37 -4.91
C ALA A 16 7.48 -17.61 -4.81
N CYS A 17 7.12 -17.25 -3.58
CA CYS A 17 6.00 -16.40 -3.22
C CYS A 17 6.43 -14.96 -3.56
N GLY A 18 6.60 -14.69 -4.85
CA GLY A 18 6.95 -13.39 -5.38
C GLY A 18 5.74 -12.48 -5.42
N THR A 19 5.97 -11.18 -5.22
CA THR A 19 4.98 -10.14 -5.50
C THR A 19 5.01 -9.80 -6.99
N HIS A 20 3.85 -9.84 -7.64
CA HIS A 20 3.67 -9.56 -9.05
C HIS A 20 2.88 -8.25 -9.23
N LYS A 21 3.31 -7.42 -10.18
CA LYS A 21 2.67 -6.13 -10.50
C LYS A 21 1.70 -6.31 -11.67
N PHE A 22 0.51 -5.73 -11.53
CA PHE A 22 -0.51 -5.70 -12.58
C PHE A 22 -1.01 -4.28 -12.81
N VAL A 23 -1.25 -3.91 -14.06
CA VAL A 23 -1.99 -2.70 -14.42
C VAL A 23 -3.46 -3.09 -14.47
N ALA A 24 -4.24 -2.64 -13.50
CA ALA A 24 -5.65 -3.00 -13.37
C ALA A 24 -6.53 -2.13 -14.27
N SER A 25 -6.15 -0.86 -14.48
CA SER A 25 -6.80 0.05 -15.43
C SER A 25 -5.83 1.09 -15.99
N THR A 26 -6.24 1.74 -17.06
CA THR A 26 -5.48 2.80 -17.75
C THR A 26 -6.38 3.99 -18.04
N HIS A 27 -5.81 5.19 -17.93
CA HIS A 27 -6.43 6.43 -18.39
C HIS A 27 -6.64 6.42 -19.92
N PRO A 28 -7.53 7.29 -20.46
CA PRO A 28 -7.74 7.42 -21.91
C PRO A 28 -6.46 7.76 -22.71
N ASN A 29 -5.46 8.34 -22.05
CA ASN A 29 -4.16 8.65 -22.65
C ASN A 29 -3.17 7.46 -22.66
N GLY A 30 -3.62 6.28 -22.21
CA GLY A 30 -2.83 5.04 -22.16
C GLY A 30 -1.89 4.92 -20.96
N LYS A 31 -1.79 5.93 -20.08
CA LYS A 31 -1.02 5.81 -18.83
C LYS A 31 -1.77 4.94 -17.83
N PRO A 32 -1.07 4.18 -16.96
CA PRO A 32 -1.73 3.44 -15.88
C PRO A 32 -2.54 4.37 -14.99
N GLU A 33 -3.74 3.95 -14.64
CA GLU A 33 -4.59 4.62 -13.64
C GLU A 33 -4.50 3.87 -12.32
N VAL A 34 -4.76 2.56 -12.33
CA VAL A 34 -4.62 1.69 -11.16
C VAL A 34 -3.56 0.62 -11.41
N VAL A 35 -2.61 0.50 -10.49
CA VAL A 35 -1.61 -0.56 -10.42
C VAL A 35 -1.77 -1.30 -9.10
N ILE A 36 -1.97 -2.61 -9.18
CA ILE A 36 -2.06 -3.49 -8.01
C ILE A 36 -0.85 -4.41 -7.95
N TYR A 37 -0.49 -4.80 -6.74
CA TYR A 37 0.55 -5.77 -6.46
C TYR A 37 -0.09 -6.96 -5.76
N MET A 38 0.06 -8.15 -6.34
CA MET A 38 -0.48 -9.40 -5.80
C MET A 38 0.66 -10.27 -5.30
N LYS A 39 0.52 -10.89 -4.13
CA LYS A 39 1.47 -11.88 -3.59
C LYS A 39 0.80 -13.25 -3.60
N GLY A 40 1.53 -14.29 -3.97
CA GLY A 40 0.99 -15.65 -4.12
C GLY A 40 0.67 -16.02 -5.57
N LYS A 41 -0.03 -17.13 -5.76
CA LYS A 41 -0.35 -17.70 -7.09
C LYS A 41 -1.74 -18.32 -7.09
N GLY A 42 -2.41 -18.27 -8.24
CA GLY A 42 -3.73 -18.89 -8.41
C GLY A 42 -4.78 -18.26 -7.48
N GLU A 43 -5.63 -19.09 -6.91
CA GLU A 43 -6.70 -18.67 -5.98
C GLU A 43 -6.18 -18.14 -4.64
N GLU A 44 -4.92 -18.42 -4.30
CA GLU A 44 -4.26 -17.94 -3.08
C GLU A 44 -3.57 -16.58 -3.27
N ALA A 45 -3.69 -15.96 -4.45
CA ALA A 45 -3.08 -14.67 -4.71
C ALA A 45 -3.85 -13.54 -4.00
N GLU A 46 -3.18 -12.81 -3.12
CA GLU A 46 -3.75 -11.71 -2.35
C GLU A 46 -3.21 -10.36 -2.82
N LYS A 47 -4.08 -9.34 -2.88
CA LYS A 47 -3.66 -7.95 -3.10
C LYS A 47 -2.91 -7.48 -1.86
N VAL A 48 -1.68 -7.00 -2.03
CA VAL A 48 -0.80 -6.54 -0.92
C VAL A 48 -0.43 -5.05 -1.01
N MET A 49 -0.61 -4.44 -2.17
CA MET A 49 -0.37 -3.01 -2.37
C MET A 49 -1.15 -2.49 -3.57
N GLU A 50 -1.50 -1.22 -3.52
CA GLU A 50 -2.10 -0.50 -4.63
C GLU A 50 -1.42 0.84 -4.83
N LYS A 51 -1.38 1.29 -6.08
CA LYS A 51 -0.99 2.62 -6.52
C LYS A 51 -2.02 3.13 -7.50
N VAL A 52 -2.60 4.28 -7.21
CA VAL A 52 -3.48 4.99 -8.14
C VAL A 52 -2.80 6.25 -8.60
N TYR A 53 -2.99 6.59 -9.87
CA TYR A 53 -2.31 7.69 -10.55
C TYR A 53 -3.34 8.62 -11.18
N TYR A 54 -3.06 9.91 -11.15
CA TYR A 54 -3.78 10.91 -11.94
C TYR A 54 -3.51 10.73 -13.45
N PRO A 55 -4.34 11.33 -14.33
CA PRO A 55 -4.12 11.27 -15.78
C PRO A 55 -2.77 11.85 -16.23
N ASN A 56 -2.20 12.78 -15.46
CA ASN A 56 -0.87 13.34 -15.72
C ASN A 56 0.27 12.32 -15.47
N GLY A 57 -0.03 11.19 -14.82
CA GLY A 57 0.90 10.11 -14.47
C GLY A 57 1.53 10.25 -13.08
N GLN A 58 1.16 11.29 -12.33
CA GLN A 58 1.58 11.45 -10.94
C GLN A 58 0.77 10.56 -10.02
N LEU A 59 1.39 10.12 -8.93
CA LEU A 59 0.74 9.26 -7.95
C LEU A 59 -0.37 10.06 -7.26
N GLU A 60 -1.57 9.50 -7.20
CA GLU A 60 -2.70 10.01 -6.43
C GLU A 60 -2.68 9.44 -5.02
N TYR A 61 -2.54 8.12 -4.89
CA TYR A 61 -2.31 7.49 -3.60
C TYR A 61 -1.57 6.16 -3.72
N THR A 62 -1.02 5.71 -2.58
CA THR A 62 -0.54 4.34 -2.42
C THR A 62 -0.71 3.86 -0.99
N GLY A 63 -0.94 2.57 -0.85
CA GLY A 63 -1.12 1.93 0.44
C GLY A 63 -0.96 0.41 0.36
N HIS A 64 -0.90 -0.21 1.52
CA HIS A 64 -0.71 -1.64 1.68
C HIS A 64 -1.96 -2.30 2.24
N PHE A 65 -2.06 -3.60 1.94
CA PHE A 65 -3.11 -4.47 2.42
C PHE A 65 -2.49 -5.64 3.17
N LEU A 66 -3.16 -6.08 4.23
CA LEU A 66 -2.87 -7.30 4.98
C LEU A 66 -4.18 -8.07 5.13
N ASN A 67 -4.22 -9.35 4.70
CA ASN A 67 -5.42 -10.18 4.74
C ASN A 67 -6.65 -9.51 4.06
N GLY A 68 -6.41 -8.80 2.95
CA GLY A 68 -7.46 -8.14 2.18
C GLY A 68 -7.98 -6.81 2.73
N VAL A 69 -7.47 -6.33 3.88
CA VAL A 69 -7.86 -5.03 4.46
C VAL A 69 -6.68 -4.06 4.54
N GLU A 70 -6.95 -2.77 4.61
CA GLU A 70 -5.95 -1.70 4.71
C GLU A 70 -5.05 -1.89 5.93
N HIS A 71 -3.75 -1.75 5.72
CA HIS A 71 -2.76 -1.91 6.78
C HIS A 71 -1.52 -1.07 6.51
N GLY A 72 -0.93 -0.51 7.57
CA GLY A 72 0.24 0.34 7.50
C GLY A 72 -0.07 1.74 7.00
N GLN A 73 0.91 2.37 6.35
CA GLN A 73 0.78 3.74 5.90
C GLN A 73 0.12 3.85 4.53
N TRP A 74 -0.84 4.75 4.44
CA TRP A 74 -1.46 5.20 3.22
C TRP A 74 -1.03 6.64 2.94
N THR A 75 -0.50 6.90 1.76
CA THR A 75 -0.05 8.23 1.38
C THR A 75 -0.84 8.69 0.17
N TYR A 76 -1.44 9.88 0.29
CA TYR A 76 -2.19 10.55 -0.75
C TYR A 76 -1.44 11.79 -1.18
N PHE A 77 -1.59 12.18 -2.43
CA PHE A 77 -0.89 13.29 -3.05
C PHE A 77 -1.86 14.18 -3.83
N TYR A 78 -1.53 15.46 -3.93
CA TYR A 78 -2.14 16.37 -4.89
C TYR A 78 -1.66 16.03 -6.30
N GLU A 79 -2.36 16.52 -7.32
CA GLU A 79 -1.92 16.41 -8.73
C GLU A 79 -0.56 17.05 -9.02
N SER A 80 -0.08 17.93 -8.13
CA SER A 80 1.27 18.51 -8.17
C SER A 80 2.37 17.53 -7.70
N GLY A 81 1.99 16.43 -7.07
CA GLY A 81 2.89 15.44 -6.49
C GLY A 81 3.28 15.77 -5.05
N THR A 82 2.83 16.92 -4.52
CA THR A 82 2.96 17.23 -3.09
C THR A 82 2.08 16.28 -2.30
N LYS A 83 2.58 15.80 -1.16
CA LYS A 83 1.78 14.99 -0.24
C LYS A 83 0.53 15.78 0.20
N LYS A 84 -0.59 15.09 0.30
CA LYS A 84 -1.90 15.61 0.69
C LYS A 84 -2.34 15.04 2.03
N TYR A 85 -2.28 13.72 2.16
CA TYR A 85 -2.56 13.01 3.41
C TYR A 85 -1.51 11.94 3.68
N LEU A 86 -1.21 11.71 4.94
CA LEU A 86 -0.54 10.50 5.42
C LEU A 86 -1.41 9.89 6.49
N GLU A 87 -1.91 8.69 6.25
CA GLU A 87 -2.82 7.99 7.14
C GLU A 87 -2.17 6.70 7.63
N SER A 88 -2.50 6.31 8.86
CA SER A 88 -2.04 5.07 9.48
C SER A 88 -3.25 4.16 9.72
N TRP A 89 -3.14 2.93 9.22
CA TRP A 89 -4.21 1.92 9.25
C TRP A 89 -3.72 0.63 9.90
N GLU A 90 -4.57 -0.02 10.67
CA GLU A 90 -4.34 -1.33 11.27
C GLU A 90 -5.62 -2.18 11.19
N ASN A 91 -5.56 -3.28 10.44
CA ASN A 91 -6.66 -4.23 10.27
C ASN A 91 -7.94 -3.57 9.72
N GLY A 92 -7.79 -2.67 8.74
CA GLY A 92 -8.91 -1.96 8.12
C GLY A 92 -9.48 -0.81 8.96
N LEU A 93 -8.84 -0.46 10.09
CA LEU A 93 -9.24 0.66 10.93
C LEU A 93 -8.14 1.70 11.02
N GLU A 94 -8.50 2.98 11.06
CA GLU A 94 -7.54 4.05 11.33
C GLU A 94 -6.91 3.84 12.71
N HIS A 95 -5.58 3.81 12.77
CA HIS A 95 -4.83 3.61 14.00
C HIS A 95 -3.47 4.30 13.92
N GLY A 96 -3.20 5.19 14.86
CA GLY A 96 -2.00 6.02 14.90
C GLY A 96 -2.22 7.43 14.38
N VAL A 97 -1.11 8.08 14.01
CA VAL A 97 -1.11 9.50 13.63
C VAL A 97 -1.36 9.67 12.14
N HIS A 98 -2.27 10.57 11.80
CA HIS A 98 -2.51 11.06 10.45
C HIS A 98 -2.07 12.51 10.33
N TYR A 99 -1.69 12.91 9.11
CA TYR A 99 -1.26 14.27 8.80
C TYR A 99 -1.92 14.78 7.54
N ASP A 100 -2.41 16.02 7.59
CA ASP A 100 -2.86 16.73 6.42
C ASP A 100 -1.88 17.82 6.04
N TYR A 101 -1.60 17.83 4.75
CA TYR A 101 -0.63 18.70 4.14
C TYR A 101 -1.33 19.70 3.24
N SER A 102 -0.92 20.96 3.31
CA SER A 102 -1.32 21.98 2.34
C SER A 102 -0.61 21.73 1.00
N PRO A 103 -1.07 22.36 -0.09
CA PRO A 103 -0.45 22.18 -1.41
C PRO A 103 1.04 22.56 -1.50
N ASP A 104 1.52 23.42 -0.59
CA ASP A 104 2.93 23.80 -0.44
C ASP A 104 3.75 22.83 0.44
N GLY A 105 3.12 21.77 0.96
CA GLY A 105 3.76 20.68 1.69
C GLY A 105 3.86 20.89 3.20
N GLN A 106 3.27 21.96 3.74
CA GLN A 106 3.25 22.18 5.19
C GLN A 106 2.16 21.34 5.85
N ILE A 107 2.46 20.78 7.03
CA ILE A 107 1.44 20.11 7.83
C ILE A 107 0.62 21.18 8.54
N TYR A 108 -0.67 21.24 8.24
CA TYR A 108 -1.59 22.15 8.94
C TYR A 108 -2.52 21.43 9.91
N ARG A 109 -2.61 20.10 9.84
CA ARG A 109 -3.43 19.30 10.77
C ARG A 109 -2.77 17.96 11.09
N GLU A 110 -2.85 17.57 12.35
CA GLU A 110 -2.46 16.25 12.85
C GLU A 110 -3.63 15.63 13.62
N LEU A 111 -3.95 14.38 13.30
CA LEU A 111 -5.06 13.64 13.87
C LEU A 111 -4.53 12.34 14.47
N HIS A 112 -5.03 11.95 15.65
CA HIS A 112 -4.64 10.70 16.31
C HIS A 112 -5.86 9.81 16.38
N TYR A 113 -5.75 8.62 15.80
CA TYR A 113 -6.80 7.62 15.79
C TYR A 113 -6.44 6.40 16.63
N GLU A 114 -7.43 5.85 17.31
CA GLU A 114 -7.34 4.55 17.98
C GLU A 114 -8.56 3.71 17.59
N GLN A 115 -8.34 2.63 16.86
CA GLN A 115 -9.38 1.66 16.48
C GLN A 115 -10.55 2.33 15.73
N GLY A 116 -10.21 3.19 14.75
CA GLY A 116 -11.18 3.93 13.93
C GLY A 116 -11.83 5.12 14.62
N LYS A 117 -11.36 5.53 15.82
CA LYS A 117 -11.90 6.68 16.54
C LYS A 117 -10.87 7.78 16.67
N LEU A 118 -11.25 9.00 16.30
CA LEU A 118 -10.42 10.19 16.54
C LEU A 118 -10.35 10.45 18.05
N VAL A 119 -9.15 10.34 18.62
CA VAL A 119 -8.90 10.58 20.05
C VAL A 119 -8.26 11.94 20.32
N LYS A 120 -7.60 12.54 19.31
CA LYS A 120 -6.97 13.86 19.43
C LYS A 120 -6.81 14.53 18.08
N GLU A 121 -7.04 15.84 18.04
CA GLU A 121 -6.74 16.70 16.90
C GLU A 121 -5.81 17.83 17.34
N VAL A 122 -4.83 18.15 16.50
CA VAL A 122 -3.88 19.25 16.70
C VAL A 122 -3.87 20.11 15.43
N ASP A 123 -4.36 21.34 15.56
CA ASP A 123 -4.18 22.38 14.55
C ASP A 123 -2.70 22.79 14.51
N ARG A 124 -2.07 22.63 13.34
CA ARG A 124 -0.67 22.97 13.08
C ARG A 124 -0.53 24.17 12.13
N SER A 125 -1.63 24.83 11.75
CA SER A 125 -1.62 25.92 10.76
C SER A 125 -0.95 27.22 11.25
N LYS A 126 -0.58 27.31 12.53
CA LYS A 126 -0.10 28.55 13.19
C LYS A 126 1.31 28.44 13.78
N ARG A 127 2.07 27.40 13.44
CA ARG A 127 3.45 27.24 13.92
C ARG A 127 4.46 27.94 13.04
#